data_AF-A0A0Q0C040-F1
#
_entry.id   AF-A0A0Q0C040-F1
#
_cell.length_a   1.000
_cell.length_b   1.000
_cell.length_c   1.000
_cell.angle_alpha   90.00
_cell.angle_beta   90.00
_cell.angle_gamma   90.00
#
_symmetry.space_group_name_H-M   'P 1'
#
loop_
_entity.id
_entity.type
_entity.pdbx_description
1 polymer ?
#
loop_
_entity_poly.entity_id
_entity_poly.type
_entity_poly.pdbx_seq_one_letter_code
_entity_poly.pdbx_strand_id
1 'polypeptide(L)'
;MTHPAITAQLAVATEDLDQARQGLQDTLDYLREHGRPWSLSGLQRIIDDPYVISKVGDLQIRLDVAAALLERARRLDGSAEPRLIASSEAVIASAEALQAVGNIQYELTGQRSSLPAPAGREPLRWHYQVIGNQRLNGVVPPQLQE
;
A
#
# COMPACT_ATOMS: atom_id res chain seq x y z
N MET A 1 2.94 25.89 -8.81
CA MET A 1 4.02 25.38 -7.92
C MET A 1 3.46 24.19 -7.16
N THR A 2 4.23 23.11 -6.99
CA THR A 2 3.78 21.89 -6.30
C THR A 2 3.80 22.12 -4.78
N HIS A 3 2.68 21.88 -4.09
CA HIS A 3 2.57 22.11 -2.65
C HIS A 3 3.46 21.13 -1.87
N PRO A 4 4.23 21.56 -0.85
CA PRO A 4 5.19 20.70 -0.14
C PRO A 4 4.54 19.45 0.47
N ALA A 5 3.34 19.58 1.05
CA ALA A 5 2.59 18.44 1.58
C ALA A 5 2.27 17.38 0.50
N ILE A 6 1.91 17.81 -0.72
CA ILE A 6 1.60 16.89 -1.83
C ILE A 6 2.87 16.15 -2.25
N THR A 7 3.99 16.86 -2.38
CA THR A 7 5.28 16.25 -2.71
C THR A 7 5.70 15.20 -1.67
N ALA A 8 5.55 15.50 -0.38
CA ALA A 8 5.84 14.56 0.70
C ALA A 8 4.92 13.33 0.66
N GLN A 9 3.60 13.51 0.49
CA GLN A 9 2.64 12.42 0.39
C GLN A 9 2.93 11.50 -0.80
N LEU A 10 3.25 12.06 -1.97
CA LEU A 10 3.63 11.27 -3.15
C LEU A 10 4.92 10.47 -2.92
N ALA A 11 5.91 11.04 -2.22
CA ALA A 11 7.14 10.33 -1.87
C ALA A 11 6.86 9.15 -0.94
N VAL A 12 6.09 9.36 0.14
CA VAL A 12 5.68 8.32 1.08
C VAL A 12 4.90 7.20 0.38
N ALA A 13 3.95 7.55 -0.47
CA ALA A 13 3.15 6.57 -1.21
C ALA A 13 3.98 5.75 -2.21
N THR A 14 5.00 6.36 -2.81
CA THR A 14 5.95 5.68 -3.69
C THR A 14 6.78 4.67 -2.90
N GLU A 15 7.35 5.10 -1.78
CA GLU A 15 8.18 4.25 -0.93
C GLU A 15 7.40 3.05 -0.37
N ASP A 16 6.18 3.26 0.11
CA ASP A 16 5.28 2.17 0.52
C ASP A 16 5.07 1.13 -0.58
N LEU A 17 4.72 1.61 -1.77
CA LEU A 17 4.37 0.76 -2.89
C LEU A 17 5.58 -0.06 -3.35
N ASP A 18 6.76 0.54 -3.37
CA ASP A 18 8.01 -0.14 -3.72
C ASP A 18 8.39 -1.17 -2.66
N GLN A 19 8.26 -0.85 -1.37
CA GLN A 19 8.45 -1.82 -0.29
C GLN A 19 7.43 -2.97 -0.35
N ALA A 20 6.17 -2.68 -0.67
CA ALA A 20 5.13 -3.68 -0.79
C ALA A 20 5.38 -4.63 -1.98
N ARG A 21 5.85 -4.10 -3.11
CA ARG A 21 6.27 -4.90 -4.27
C ARG A 21 7.45 -5.80 -3.94
N GLN A 22 8.47 -5.25 -3.27
CA GLN A 22 9.63 -6.04 -2.85
C GLN A 22 9.19 -7.16 -1.89
N GLY A 23 8.39 -6.85 -0.88
CA GLY A 23 7.89 -7.84 0.07
C GLY A 23 7.04 -8.94 -0.58
N LEU A 24 6.23 -8.61 -1.60
CA LEU A 24 5.51 -9.63 -2.36
C LEU A 24 6.50 -10.51 -3.14
N GLN A 25 7.46 -9.92 -3.83
CA GLN A 25 8.47 -10.67 -4.58
C GLN A 25 9.24 -11.63 -3.67
N ASP A 26 9.73 -11.15 -2.52
CA ASP A 26 10.43 -11.96 -1.53
C ASP A 26 9.56 -13.13 -1.03
N THR A 27 8.26 -12.88 -0.84
CA THR A 27 7.29 -13.91 -0.43
C THR A 27 7.11 -14.96 -1.52
N LEU A 28 6.98 -14.54 -2.78
CA LEU A 28 6.83 -15.45 -3.92
C LEU A 28 8.06 -16.34 -4.10
N ASP A 29 9.25 -15.77 -3.96
CA ASP A 29 10.51 -16.52 -4.10
C ASP A 29 10.67 -17.50 -2.95
N TYR A 30 10.37 -17.08 -1.71
CA TYR A 30 10.33 -18.00 -0.57
C TYR A 30 9.36 -19.16 -0.79
N LEU A 31 8.14 -18.90 -1.25
CA LEU A 31 7.13 -19.92 -1.49
C LEU A 31 7.56 -20.95 -2.54
N ARG A 32 8.27 -20.50 -3.58
CA ARG A 32 8.77 -21.38 -4.66
C ARG A 32 9.94 -22.24 -4.20
N GLU A 33 10.84 -21.69 -3.39
CA GLU A 33 12.11 -22.32 -3.03
C GLU A 33 12.05 -23.11 -1.72
N HIS A 34 11.33 -22.58 -0.72
CA HIS A 34 11.38 -23.03 0.67
C HIS A 34 10.02 -23.44 1.24
N GLY A 35 8.94 -22.94 0.64
CA GLY A 35 7.59 -23.11 1.17
C GLY A 35 7.13 -24.57 1.21
N ARG A 36 6.51 -24.97 2.32
CA ARG A 36 6.05 -26.35 2.56
C ARG A 36 4.53 -26.38 2.68
N PRO A 37 3.84 -27.28 1.95
CA PRO A 37 2.40 -27.42 2.09
C PRO A 37 2.04 -27.88 3.51
N TRP A 38 0.84 -27.56 3.95
CA TRP A 38 0.32 -28.11 5.21
C TRP A 38 0.29 -29.64 5.14
N SER A 39 0.79 -30.32 6.18
CA SER A 39 0.99 -31.78 6.16
C SER A 39 -0.28 -32.61 5.88
N LEU A 40 -1.47 -32.04 6.12
CA LEU A 40 -2.75 -32.71 5.90
C LEU A 40 -3.45 -32.29 4.59
N SER A 41 -2.86 -31.41 3.77
CA SER A 41 -3.49 -30.96 2.52
C SER A 41 -3.41 -31.97 1.39
N GLY A 42 -2.50 -32.96 1.47
CA GLY A 42 -2.22 -33.91 0.39
C GLY A 42 -1.48 -33.29 -0.80
N LEU A 43 -1.09 -32.01 -0.73
CA LEU A 43 -0.35 -31.32 -1.77
C LEU A 43 1.15 -31.63 -1.69
N GLN A 44 1.81 -31.66 -2.85
CA GLN A 44 3.27 -31.80 -2.92
C GLN A 44 3.99 -30.46 -2.78
N ARG A 45 3.35 -29.36 -3.21
CA ARG A 45 3.94 -28.02 -3.23
C ARG A 45 2.97 -27.01 -2.63
N ILE A 46 3.48 -26.08 -1.84
CA ILE A 46 2.65 -25.00 -1.26
C ILE A 46 2.06 -24.08 -2.33
N ILE A 47 2.73 -23.92 -3.47
CA ILE A 47 2.26 -23.02 -4.55
C ILE A 47 1.05 -23.59 -5.31
N ASP A 48 0.71 -24.85 -5.09
CA ASP A 48 -0.50 -25.48 -5.62
C ASP A 48 -1.68 -25.34 -4.62
N ASP A 49 -1.46 -24.75 -3.45
CA ASP A 49 -2.49 -24.55 -2.43
C ASP A 49 -3.45 -23.41 -2.83
N PRO A 50 -4.76 -23.70 -3.00
CA PRO A 50 -5.74 -22.67 -3.37
C PRO A 50 -5.79 -21.48 -2.41
N TYR A 51 -5.50 -21.70 -1.13
CA TYR A 51 -5.43 -20.63 -0.15
C TYR A 51 -4.29 -19.68 -0.47
N VAL A 52 -3.08 -20.22 -0.71
CA VAL A 52 -1.88 -19.44 -1.04
C VAL A 52 -2.08 -18.67 -2.35
N ILE A 53 -2.62 -19.33 -3.37
CA ILE A 53 -2.95 -18.70 -4.66
C ILE A 53 -3.92 -17.53 -4.44
N SER A 54 -4.95 -17.71 -3.61
CA SER A 54 -5.93 -16.65 -3.32
C SER A 54 -5.30 -15.45 -2.62
N LYS A 55 -4.35 -15.67 -1.69
CA LYS A 55 -3.64 -14.59 -0.99
C LYS A 55 -2.76 -13.81 -1.94
N VAL A 56 -2.00 -14.49 -2.81
CA VAL A 56 -1.19 -13.81 -3.83
C VAL A 56 -2.07 -12.96 -4.75
N GLY A 57 -3.23 -13.48 -5.17
CA GLY A 57 -4.20 -12.73 -5.96
C GLY A 57 -4.72 -11.47 -5.26
N ASP A 58 -5.12 -11.57 -3.99
CA ASP A 58 -5.56 -10.42 -3.19
C ASP A 58 -4.47 -9.35 -3.07
N LEU A 59 -3.23 -9.75 -2.77
CA LEU A 59 -2.10 -8.83 -2.69
C LEU A 59 -1.83 -8.11 -4.02
N GLN A 60 -1.88 -8.83 -5.14
CA GLN A 60 -1.68 -8.23 -6.46
C GLN A 60 -2.72 -7.14 -6.74
N ILE A 61 -4.00 -7.41 -6.45
CA ILE A 61 -5.07 -6.41 -6.63
C ILE A 61 -4.83 -5.18 -5.75
N ARG A 62 -4.42 -5.35 -4.49
CA ARG A 62 -4.12 -4.22 -3.60
C ARG A 62 -2.97 -3.36 -4.12
N LEU A 63 -1.91 -4.00 -4.62
CA LEU A 63 -0.77 -3.30 -5.23
C LEU A 63 -1.20 -2.53 -6.48
N ASP A 64 -2.03 -3.11 -7.33
CA ASP A 64 -2.52 -2.47 -8.56
C ASP A 64 -3.42 -1.27 -8.24
N VAL A 65 -4.28 -1.39 -7.22
CA VAL A 65 -5.12 -0.29 -6.72
C VAL A 65 -4.24 0.86 -6.18
N ALA A 66 -3.24 0.53 -5.36
CA ALA A 66 -2.30 1.53 -4.84
C ALA A 66 -1.51 2.22 -5.96
N ALA A 67 -1.02 1.45 -6.93
CA ALA A 67 -0.33 1.97 -8.10
C ALA A 67 -1.22 2.89 -8.94
N ALA A 68 -2.48 2.51 -9.17
CA ALA A 68 -3.44 3.30 -9.93
C ALA A 68 -3.76 4.64 -9.24
N LEU A 69 -3.92 4.63 -7.91
CA LEU A 69 -4.18 5.85 -7.14
C LEU A 69 -2.95 6.77 -7.08
N LEU A 70 -1.75 6.22 -6.90
CA LEU A 70 -0.51 7.00 -6.97
C LEU A 70 -0.32 7.64 -8.35
N GLU A 71 -0.57 6.87 -9.42
CA GLU A 71 -0.46 7.35 -10.79
C GLU A 71 -1.52 8.42 -11.10
N ARG A 72 -2.75 8.26 -10.60
CA ARG A 72 -3.79 9.29 -10.67
C ARG A 72 -3.34 10.56 -9.95
N ALA A 73 -2.76 10.45 -8.76
CA ALA A 73 -2.29 11.60 -7.99
C ALA A 73 -1.13 12.35 -8.69
N ARG A 74 -0.23 11.62 -9.37
CA ARG A 74 0.88 12.19 -10.14
C ARG A 74 0.42 12.93 -11.41
N ARG A 75 -0.55 12.36 -12.13
CA ARG A 75 -1.10 12.94 -13.37
C ARG A 75 -2.12 14.04 -13.14
N LEU A 76 -2.63 14.18 -11.91
CA LEU A 76 -3.66 15.18 -11.64
C LEU A 76 -3.04 16.58 -11.67
N ASP A 77 -3.40 17.31 -12.72
CA ASP A 77 -3.10 18.72 -12.89
C ASP A 77 -4.24 19.60 -12.35
N GLY A 78 -3.97 20.89 -12.12
CA GLY A 78 -4.98 21.87 -11.67
C GLY A 78 -4.79 22.33 -10.23
N SER A 79 -5.90 22.61 -9.53
CA SER A 79 -5.91 23.21 -8.20
C SER A 79 -5.30 22.29 -7.13
N ALA A 80 -4.82 22.89 -6.04
CA ALA A 80 -4.09 22.16 -4.99
C ALA A 80 -4.99 21.19 -4.21
N GLU A 81 -6.28 21.48 -4.04
CA GLU A 81 -7.21 20.65 -3.26
C GLU A 81 -7.44 19.25 -3.85
N PRO A 82 -7.90 19.07 -5.11
CA PRO A 82 -8.07 17.75 -5.70
C PRO A 82 -6.77 16.94 -5.71
N ARG A 83 -5.63 17.62 -5.89
CA ARG A 83 -4.30 17.01 -5.88
C ARG A 83 -3.92 16.49 -4.50
N LEU A 84 -4.21 17.26 -3.44
CA LEU A 84 -3.97 16.85 -2.06
C LEU A 84 -4.89 15.69 -1.62
N ILE A 85 -6.15 15.70 -2.07
CA ILE A 85 -7.06 14.56 -1.84
C ILE A 85 -6.52 13.31 -2.54
N ALA A 86 -6.13 13.43 -3.81
CA ALA A 86 -5.58 12.30 -4.57
C ALA A 86 -4.27 11.75 -3.97
N SER A 87 -3.36 12.62 -3.50
CA SER A 87 -2.15 12.18 -2.82
C SER A 87 -2.44 11.51 -1.47
N SER A 88 -3.44 11.97 -0.72
CA SER A 88 -3.89 11.31 0.51
C SER A 88 -4.52 9.94 0.25
N GLU A 89 -5.30 9.80 -0.81
CA GLU A 89 -5.85 8.50 -1.26
C GLU A 89 -4.72 7.52 -1.62
N ALA A 90 -3.69 8.01 -2.32
CA ALA A 90 -2.51 7.20 -2.68
C ALA A 90 -1.75 6.71 -1.44
N VAL A 91 -1.52 7.58 -0.44
CA VAL A 91 -0.85 7.21 0.82
C VAL A 91 -1.62 6.14 1.59
N ILE A 92 -2.95 6.23 1.65
CA ILE A 92 -3.77 5.21 2.31
C ILE A 92 -3.62 3.87 1.59
N ALA A 93 -3.84 3.86 0.28
CA ALA A 93 -3.82 2.62 -0.49
C ALA A 93 -2.45 1.93 -0.48
N SER A 94 -1.37 2.71 -0.60
CA SER A 94 0.00 2.18 -0.55
C SER A 94 0.34 1.59 0.83
N ALA A 95 -0.06 2.26 1.91
CA ALA A 95 0.19 1.77 3.26
C ALA A 95 -0.63 0.52 3.59
N GLU A 96 -1.88 0.43 3.12
CA GLU A 96 -2.71 -0.76 3.26
C GLU A 96 -2.15 -1.95 2.47
N ALA A 97 -1.66 -1.71 1.25
CA ALA A 97 -0.99 -2.73 0.45
C ALA A 97 0.28 -3.24 1.16
N LEU A 98 1.13 -2.33 1.67
CA LEU A 98 2.33 -2.69 2.43
C LEU A 98 1.99 -3.52 3.67
N GLN A 99 0.99 -3.10 4.44
CA GLN A 99 0.55 -3.83 5.63
C GLN A 99 0.01 -5.22 5.27
N ALA A 100 -0.79 -5.33 4.20
CA ALA A 100 -1.32 -6.61 3.74
C ALA A 100 -0.18 -7.56 3.33
N VAL A 101 0.79 -7.07 2.57
CA VAL A 101 1.99 -7.83 2.19
C VAL A 101 2.75 -8.32 3.41
N GLY A 102 3.05 -7.43 4.37
CA GLY A 102 3.78 -7.81 5.59
C GLY A 102 3.05 -8.85 6.45
N ASN A 103 1.72 -8.80 6.49
CA ASN A 103 0.91 -9.80 7.18
C ASN A 103 0.99 -11.16 6.50
N ILE A 104 0.82 -11.21 5.17
CA ILE A 104 0.87 -12.47 4.41
C ILE A 104 2.28 -13.05 4.36
N GLN A 105 3.32 -12.20 4.28
CA GLN A 105 4.71 -12.64 4.39
C GLN A 105 4.90 -13.40 5.70
N TYR A 106 4.50 -12.81 6.83
CA TYR A 106 4.59 -13.49 8.13
C TYR A 106 3.78 -14.78 8.18
N GLU A 107 2.56 -14.74 7.67
CA GLU A 107 1.65 -15.87 7.68
C GLU A 107 2.21 -17.07 6.90
N LEU A 108 2.81 -16.83 5.73
CA LEU A 108 3.23 -17.89 4.81
C LEU A 108 4.70 -18.29 4.95
N THR A 109 5.56 -17.41 5.45
CA THR A 109 7.02 -17.65 5.55
C THR A 109 7.52 -17.68 6.99
N GLY A 110 6.72 -17.21 7.96
CA GLY A 110 7.15 -16.98 9.33
C GLY A 110 8.11 -15.79 9.49
N GLN A 111 8.44 -15.09 8.41
CA GLN A 111 9.37 -13.96 8.41
C GLN A 111 8.62 -12.64 8.22
N ARG A 112 9.17 -11.56 8.76
CA ARG A 112 8.74 -10.19 8.47
C ARG A 112 9.96 -9.38 8.05
N SER A 113 9.87 -8.68 6.93
CA SER A 113 10.85 -7.65 6.62
C SER A 113 10.79 -6.56 7.70
N SER A 114 11.90 -6.35 8.41
CA SER A 114 12.04 -5.26 9.38
C SER A 114 12.34 -3.96 8.66
N LEU A 115 11.39 -3.46 7.89
CA LEU A 115 11.54 -2.17 7.24
C LEU A 115 11.17 -1.07 8.24
N PRO A 116 12.04 -0.06 8.44
CA PRO A 116 11.67 1.09 9.25
C PRO A 116 10.46 1.77 8.62
N ALA A 117 9.54 2.27 9.46
CA ALA A 117 8.49 3.13 8.96
C ALA A 117 9.13 4.33 8.24
N PRO A 118 8.65 4.74 7.05
CA PRO A 118 9.27 5.84 6.34
C PRO A 118 9.23 7.10 7.19
N ALA A 119 10.39 7.75 7.27
CA ALA A 119 10.60 8.90 8.12
C ALA A 119 9.65 10.03 7.72
N GLY A 120 8.91 10.57 8.68
CA GLY A 120 8.01 11.70 8.43
C GLY A 120 6.64 11.35 7.81
N ARG A 121 6.24 10.07 7.78
CA ARG A 121 4.84 9.71 7.44
C ARG A 121 3.86 10.31 8.44
N GLU A 122 2.89 11.08 7.94
CA GLU A 122 1.71 11.49 8.71
C GLU A 122 0.88 10.26 9.12
N PRO A 123 0.28 10.24 10.33
CA PRO A 123 -0.59 9.14 10.72
C PRO A 123 -1.75 8.93 9.73
N LEU A 124 -2.01 7.69 9.29
CA LEU A 124 -3.06 7.40 8.29
C LEU A 124 -4.44 7.97 8.65
N ARG A 125 -4.77 7.99 9.96
CA ARG A 125 -6.03 8.58 10.47
C ARG A 125 -6.25 10.03 10.01
N TRP A 126 -5.18 10.78 9.77
CA TRP A 126 -5.26 12.16 9.29
C TRP A 126 -5.71 12.21 7.82
N HIS A 127 -5.14 11.37 6.95
CA HIS A 127 -5.59 11.27 5.55
C HIS A 127 -7.06 10.86 5.44
N TYR A 128 -7.51 9.91 6.27
CA TYR A 128 -8.90 9.52 6.35
C TYR A 128 -9.82 10.69 6.72
N GLN A 129 -9.43 11.50 7.71
CA GLN A 129 -10.17 12.68 8.10
C GLN A 129 -10.20 13.75 7.00
N VAL A 130 -9.08 13.98 6.31
CA VAL A 130 -8.99 14.95 5.19
C VAL A 130 -9.96 14.57 4.06
N ILE A 131 -9.92 13.32 3.61
CA ILE A 131 -10.80 12.84 2.53
C ILE A 131 -12.26 12.87 2.98
N GLY A 132 -12.55 12.38 4.19
CA GLY A 132 -13.90 12.34 4.74
C GLY A 132 -14.52 13.72 4.91
N ASN A 133 -13.78 14.68 5.47
CA ASN A 133 -14.29 16.03 5.73
C ASN A 133 -14.49 16.82 4.42
N GLN A 134 -13.62 16.62 3.42
CA GLN A 134 -13.79 17.21 2.10
C GLN A 134 -15.03 16.65 1.41
N ARG A 135 -15.23 15.33 1.41
CA ARG A 135 -16.38 14.69 0.74
C ARG A 135 -17.71 14.92 1.46
N LEU A 136 -17.71 14.92 2.79
CA LEU A 136 -18.94 15.04 3.60
C LEU A 136 -19.35 16.50 3.80
N ASN A 137 -18.39 17.37 4.12
CA ASN A 137 -18.66 18.75 4.56
C ASN A 137 -18.13 19.81 3.58
N GLY A 138 -17.45 19.43 2.50
CA GLY A 138 -16.87 20.40 1.54
C GLY A 138 -15.73 21.23 2.12
N VAL A 139 -15.12 20.80 3.23
CA VAL A 139 -14.06 21.56 3.90
C VAL A 139 -12.73 21.35 3.19
N VAL A 140 -12.13 22.46 2.75
CA VAL A 140 -10.78 22.46 2.16
C VAL A 140 -9.77 21.92 3.17
N PRO A 141 -8.86 21.02 2.77
CA PRO A 141 -7.87 20.46 3.67
C PRO A 141 -7.04 21.55 4.38
N PRO A 142 -6.77 21.39 5.69
CA PRO A 142 -6.06 22.41 6.48
C PRO A 142 -4.64 22.69 5.97
N GLN A 143 -4.01 21.71 5.31
CA GLN A 143 -2.67 21.87 4.73
C GLN A 143 -2.61 22.92 3.61
N LEU A 144 -3.76 23.34 3.05
CA LEU A 144 -3.83 24.36 2.00
C LEU A 144 -4.25 25.74 2.54
N GLN A 145 -4.45 25.85 3.86
CA GLN A 145 -4.89 27.07 4.52
C GLN A 145 -3.72 27.87 5.13
N GLU A 146 -2.50 27.32 5.06
CA GLU A 146 -1.23 27.97 5.42
C GLU A 146 -0.61 28.70 4.22
#